data_AF-A0A257RKV3-F1
#
_entry.id   AF-A0A257RKV3-F1
#
_cell.length_a   1.000
_cell.length_b   1.000
_cell.length_c   1.000
_cell.angle_alpha   90.00
_cell.angle_beta   90.00
_cell.angle_gamma   90.00
#
_symmetry.space_group_name_H-M   'P 1'
#
loop_
_entity.id
_entity.type
_entity.pdbx_description
1 polymer ?
#
loop_
_entity_poly.entity_id
_entity_poly.type
_entity_poly.pdbx_seq_one_letter_code
_entity_poly.pdbx_strand_id
1 'polypeptide(L)'
;GSSLIIFSGIVSAFPGAIASVLQLGATGGLSTGFVIGFFIMALVVVAFVVFMERAQRRVLIQYPKRQVGNRMFGGDASHLPMKVNTSGVIPPIFASSLLLIPATIVGFSHGTGPAWLQFLARQLSNGQPGYMILYAGLIIFFSYFYTAVVFNPEETADNLKKYGGFVPGIRPGANTAKYFDTVLTRLTTIGAGYLVIVCLIPQFLIGQFDLAAGYYFGGTSLLIVVSVTMDTVAQIQSHLLAHQYEGLIRKGRGRTRTR
;
A
#
# COMPACT_ATOMS: atom_id res chain seq x y z
N GLY A 1 -2.94 13.97 0.88
CA GLY A 1 -3.91 14.78 1.66
C GLY A 1 -4.44 13.99 2.83
N SER A 2 -5.52 13.22 2.63
CA SER A 2 -6.14 12.37 3.66
C SER A 2 -5.19 11.36 4.32
N SER A 3 -4.31 10.72 3.53
CA SER A 3 -3.29 9.78 4.03
C SER A 3 -2.29 10.40 5.02
N LEU A 4 -1.89 11.67 4.82
CA LEU A 4 -1.00 12.40 5.73
C LEU A 4 -1.67 12.76 7.06
N ILE A 5 -2.98 13.01 7.04
CA ILE A 5 -3.77 13.30 8.25
C ILE A 5 -3.81 12.04 9.14
N ILE A 6 -4.12 10.89 8.54
CA ILE A 6 -4.14 9.59 9.24
C ILE A 6 -2.74 9.25 9.76
N PHE A 7 -1.70 9.44 8.93
CA PHE A 7 -0.31 9.26 9.32
C PHE A 7 0.07 10.10 10.54
N SER A 8 -0.24 11.40 10.54
CA SER A 8 0.07 12.30 11.67
C SER A 8 -0.65 11.87 12.96
N GLY A 9 -1.92 11.46 12.84
CA GLY A 9 -2.69 10.93 13.97
C GLY A 9 -2.09 9.65 14.56
N ILE A 10 -1.59 8.75 13.71
CA ILE A 10 -0.92 7.53 14.16
C ILE A 10 0.44 7.86 14.80
N VAL A 11 1.29 8.64 14.12
CA VAL A 11 2.65 8.98 14.58
C VAL A 11 2.66 9.76 15.88
N SER A 12 1.69 10.66 16.10
CA SER A 12 1.57 11.39 17.37
C SER A 12 1.29 10.48 18.58
N ALA A 13 0.63 9.33 18.36
CA ALA A 13 0.32 8.36 19.41
C ALA A 13 1.46 7.34 19.66
N PHE A 14 2.43 7.21 18.75
CA PHE A 14 3.53 6.25 18.86
C PHE A 14 4.38 6.42 20.14
N PRO A 15 4.82 7.64 20.53
CA PRO A 15 5.62 7.82 21.74
C PRO A 15 4.89 7.37 23.01
N GLY A 16 3.59 7.66 23.12
CA GLY A 16 2.76 7.22 24.23
C GLY A 16 2.56 5.71 24.26
N ALA A 17 2.37 5.09 23.09
CA ALA A 17 2.24 3.64 22.97
C ALA A 17 3.54 2.92 23.38
N ILE A 18 4.71 3.40 22.95
CA ILE A 18 6.02 2.87 23.35
C ILE A 18 6.20 2.98 24.87
N ALA A 19 5.91 4.15 25.45
CA ALA A 19 6.02 4.36 26.89
C ALA A 19 5.12 3.40 27.68
N SER A 20 3.89 3.15 27.19
CA SER A 20 2.94 2.22 27.81
C SER A 20 3.44 0.77 27.79
N VAL A 21 4.01 0.32 26.67
CA VAL A 21 4.58 -1.04 26.53
C VAL A 21 5.81 -1.20 27.43
N LEU A 22 6.67 -0.19 27.50
CA LEU A 22 7.85 -0.21 28.38
C LEU A 22 7.48 -0.19 29.86
N GLN A 23 6.45 0.57 30.24
CA GLN A 23 5.91 0.56 31.60
C GLN A 23 5.33 -0.80 31.96
N LEU A 24 4.57 -1.44 31.06
CA LEU A 24 4.06 -2.81 31.27
C LEU A 24 5.19 -3.84 31.43
N GLY A 25 6.28 -3.67 30.69
CA GLY A 25 7.49 -4.49 30.85
C GLY A 25 8.24 -4.22 32.15
N ALA A 26 8.24 -2.98 32.64
CA ALA A 26 8.90 -2.58 33.88
C ALA A 26 8.12 -2.96 35.14
N THR A 27 6.78 -2.95 35.09
CA THR A 27 5.90 -3.37 36.19
C THR A 27 5.73 -4.89 36.29
N GLY A 28 6.34 -5.66 35.38
CA GLY A 28 6.27 -7.13 35.36
C GLY A 28 4.96 -7.68 34.80
N GLY A 29 4.09 -6.84 34.23
CA GLY A 29 2.85 -7.26 33.57
C GLY A 29 3.07 -8.02 32.26
N LEU A 30 4.25 -7.85 31.63
CA LEU A 30 4.71 -8.63 30.49
C LEU A 30 6.15 -9.10 30.72
N SER A 31 6.45 -10.33 30.29
CA SER A 31 7.83 -10.84 30.30
C SER A 31 8.73 -9.94 29.47
N THR A 32 9.90 -9.57 30.00
CA THR A 32 10.91 -8.76 29.28
C THR A 32 11.28 -9.39 27.93
N GLY A 33 11.27 -10.72 27.83
CA GLY A 33 11.50 -11.44 26.58
C GLY A 33 10.40 -11.23 25.53
N PHE A 34 9.14 -11.08 25.96
CA PHE A 34 8.02 -10.78 25.06
C PHE A 34 8.12 -9.37 24.49
N VAL A 35 8.48 -8.39 25.31
CA VAL A 35 8.67 -6.99 24.87
C VAL A 35 9.77 -6.89 23.81
N ILE A 36 10.92 -7.54 24.04
CA ILE A 36 12.02 -7.58 23.07
C ILE A 36 11.59 -8.29 21.78
N GLY A 37 10.94 -9.46 21.91
CA GLY A 37 10.40 -10.20 20.76
C GLY A 37 9.41 -9.39 19.92
N PHE A 38 8.56 -8.59 20.57
CA PHE A 38 7.59 -7.72 19.91
C PHE A 38 8.27 -6.63 19.07
N PHE A 39 9.30 -5.95 19.60
CA PHE A 39 10.05 -4.95 18.85
C PHE A 39 10.80 -5.56 17.67
N ILE A 40 11.41 -6.74 17.84
CA ILE A 40 12.07 -7.46 16.76
C ILE A 40 11.06 -7.84 15.67
N MET A 41 9.90 -8.37 16.05
CA MET A 41 8.82 -8.70 15.13
C MET A 41 8.34 -7.46 14.36
N ALA A 42 8.11 -6.34 15.05
CA ALA A 42 7.71 -5.08 14.42
C ALA A 42 8.75 -4.61 13.39
N LEU A 43 10.04 -4.71 13.71
CA LEU A 43 11.13 -4.36 12.79
C LEU A 43 11.16 -5.29 11.56
N VAL A 44 10.99 -6.60 11.77
CA VAL A 44 10.90 -7.59 10.68
C VAL A 44 9.70 -7.31 9.77
N VAL A 45 8.53 -7.01 10.35
CA VAL A 45 7.33 -6.64 9.57
C VAL A 45 7.57 -5.38 8.77
N VAL A 46 8.16 -4.34 9.37
CA VAL A 46 8.51 -3.09 8.65
C VAL A 46 9.47 -3.38 7.51
N ALA A 47 10.54 -4.15 7.74
CA ALA A 47 11.51 -4.51 6.70
C ALA A 47 10.85 -5.29 5.56
N PHE A 48 9.96 -6.23 5.90
CA PHE A 48 9.18 -7.02 4.93
C PHE A 48 8.24 -6.14 4.11
N VAL A 49 7.51 -5.21 4.74
CA VAL A 49 6.64 -4.25 4.05
C VAL A 49 7.45 -3.36 3.11
N VAL A 50 8.59 -2.81 3.55
CA VAL A 50 9.47 -1.99 2.70
C VAL A 50 9.96 -2.79 1.48
N PHE A 51 10.33 -4.06 1.67
CA PHE A 51 10.74 -4.93 0.58
C PHE A 51 9.61 -5.13 -0.43
N MET A 52 8.39 -5.40 0.05
CA MET A 52 7.23 -5.66 -0.82
C MET A 52 6.71 -4.40 -1.51
N GLU A 53 6.74 -3.24 -0.85
CA GLU A 53 6.37 -1.96 -1.46
C GLU A 53 7.39 -1.49 -2.51
N ARG A 54 8.66 -1.88 -2.39
CA ARG A 54 9.67 -1.66 -3.44
C ARG A 54 9.60 -2.66 -4.58
N ALA A 55 8.90 -3.79 -4.38
CA ALA A 55 8.77 -4.82 -5.40
C ALA A 55 7.90 -4.31 -6.56
N GLN A 56 8.47 -4.36 -7.76
CA GLN A 56 7.81 -3.95 -8.99
C GLN A 56 8.10 -4.96 -10.09
N ARG A 57 7.08 -5.27 -10.86
CA ARG A 57 7.22 -6.03 -12.10
C ARG A 57 7.46 -5.04 -13.24
N ARG A 58 8.65 -5.10 -13.83
CA ARG A 58 9.03 -4.28 -14.99
C ARG A 58 8.48 -4.94 -16.25
N VAL A 59 7.53 -4.31 -16.93
CA VAL A 59 7.10 -4.75 -18.26
C VAL A 59 7.83 -3.95 -19.32
N LEU A 60 8.59 -4.66 -20.15
CA LEU A 60 9.38 -4.06 -21.23
C LEU A 60 8.44 -3.53 -22.32
N ILE A 61 8.70 -2.30 -22.72
CA ILE A 61 8.00 -1.60 -23.79
C ILE A 61 9.05 -1.12 -24.78
N GLN A 62 8.77 -1.30 -26.05
CA GLN A 62 9.60 -0.79 -27.12
C GLN A 62 8.87 0.30 -27.88
N TYR A 63 9.59 1.37 -28.18
CA TYR A 63 9.16 2.39 -29.12
C TYR A 63 9.85 2.11 -30.45
N PRO A 64 9.11 2.00 -31.56
CA PRO A 64 9.68 1.68 -32.86
C PRO A 64 10.68 2.78 -33.26
N LYS A 65 11.83 2.35 -33.76
CA LYS A 65 12.86 3.24 -34.29
C LYS A 65 12.29 3.97 -35.49
N ARG A 66 12.32 5.30 -35.48
CA ARG A 66 12.02 6.09 -36.68
C ARG A 66 13.33 6.43 -37.36
N GLN A 67 13.53 5.87 -38.55
CA GLN A 67 14.63 6.29 -39.40
C GLN A 67 14.22 7.61 -40.08
N VAL A 68 14.94 8.69 -39.75
CA VAL A 68 14.76 9.98 -40.41
C VAL A 68 16.07 10.28 -41.15
N GLY A 69 16.04 10.15 -42.48
CA GLY A 69 17.25 10.22 -43.31
C GLY A 69 18.20 9.04 -43.09
N ASN A 70 19.52 9.31 -43.04
CA ASN A 70 20.56 8.28 -42.89
C ASN A 70 20.92 7.95 -41.42
N ARG A 71 20.15 8.46 -40.45
CA ARG A 71 20.39 8.25 -39.01
C ARG A 71 19.16 7.60 -38.38
N MET A 72 19.37 6.48 -37.68
CA MET A 72 18.34 5.92 -36.81
C MET A 72 18.23 6.79 -35.56
N PHE A 73 17.04 7.34 -35.32
CA PHE A 73 16.70 7.99 -34.06
C PHE A 73 15.71 7.11 -33.28
N GLY A 74 16.00 6.95 -31.99
CA GLY A 74 15.15 6.22 -31.05
C GLY A 74 15.37 4.71 -31.02
N GLY A 75 14.52 4.04 -30.24
CA GLY A 75 14.56 2.60 -29.98
C GLY A 75 15.09 2.19 -28.62
N ASP A 76 15.11 3.12 -27.65
CA ASP A 76 15.39 2.72 -26.27
C ASP A 76 14.24 1.87 -25.75
N ALA A 77 14.60 0.69 -25.23
CA ALA A 77 13.70 -0.14 -24.47
C ALA A 77 13.37 0.59 -23.16
N SER A 78 12.11 0.98 -23.01
CA SER A 78 11.60 1.49 -21.75
C SER A 78 10.97 0.35 -20.96
N HIS A 79 10.66 0.60 -19.70
CA HIS A 79 9.87 -0.31 -18.90
C HIS A 79 8.72 0.46 -18.26
N LEU A 80 7.52 -0.10 -18.32
CA LEU A 80 6.41 0.34 -17.49
C LEU A 80 6.49 -0.43 -16.16
N PRO A 81 6.78 0.26 -15.04
CA PRO A 81 6.80 -0.39 -13.74
C PRO A 81 5.37 -0.62 -13.26
N MET A 82 5.00 -1.89 -13.04
CA MET A 82 3.78 -2.25 -12.33
C MET A 82 4.15 -2.66 -10.91
N LYS A 83 3.73 -1.87 -9.92
CA LYS A 83 3.94 -2.17 -8.50
C LYS A 83 3.17 -3.45 -8.12
N VAL A 84 3.70 -4.24 -7.19
CA VAL A 84 2.98 -5.40 -6.63
C VAL A 84 1.71 -4.96 -5.91
N ASN A 85 1.77 -3.81 -5.23
CA ASN A 85 0.62 -3.17 -4.60
C ASN A 85 0.28 -1.85 -5.29
N THR A 86 -0.59 -1.91 -6.29
CA THR A 86 -1.15 -0.71 -6.94
C THR A 86 -2.16 0.01 -6.05
N SER A 87 -2.78 -0.73 -5.11
CA SER A 87 -3.80 -0.20 -4.20
C SER A 87 -3.23 0.56 -3.00
N GLY A 88 -1.95 0.43 -2.73
CA GLY A 88 -1.31 1.00 -1.54
C GLY A 88 -2.01 0.53 -0.27
N VAL A 89 -2.30 1.46 0.64
CA VAL A 89 -2.78 1.15 2.00
C VAL A 89 -4.25 1.44 2.21
N ILE A 90 -4.91 1.84 1.14
CA ILE A 90 -6.33 2.17 1.14
C ILE A 90 -7.21 0.95 1.48
N PRO A 91 -6.95 -0.28 0.96
CA PRO A 91 -7.80 -1.43 1.30
C PRO A 91 -7.82 -1.78 2.80
N PRO A 92 -6.67 -1.88 3.51
CA PRO A 92 -6.68 -2.08 4.96
C PRO A 92 -7.39 -0.97 5.75
N ILE A 93 -7.25 0.29 5.31
CA ILE A 93 -7.94 1.43 5.94
C ILE A 93 -9.45 1.28 5.79
N PHE A 94 -9.95 1.04 4.57
CA PHE A 94 -11.39 0.86 4.34
C PHE A 94 -11.96 -0.32 5.12
N ALA A 95 -11.26 -1.46 5.11
CA ALA A 95 -11.65 -2.62 5.89
C ALA A 95 -11.75 -2.29 7.39
N SER A 96 -10.77 -1.55 7.95
CA SER A 96 -10.80 -1.16 9.37
C SER A 96 -11.93 -0.18 9.68
N SER A 97 -12.20 0.79 8.80
CA SER A 97 -13.29 1.76 8.97
C SER A 97 -14.67 1.10 8.89
N LEU A 98 -14.84 0.09 8.03
CA LEU A 98 -16.08 -0.65 7.89
C LEU A 98 -16.36 -1.50 9.13
N LEU A 99 -15.32 -2.10 9.73
CA LEU A 99 -15.44 -2.90 10.96
C LEU A 99 -15.69 -2.04 12.21
N LEU A 100 -15.29 -0.77 12.20
CA LEU A 100 -15.57 0.18 13.28
C LEU A 100 -17.06 0.56 13.35
N ILE A 101 -17.81 0.54 12.24
CA ILE A 101 -19.22 0.95 12.23
C ILE A 101 -20.09 0.03 13.11
N PRO A 102 -20.08 -1.31 12.94
CA PRO A 102 -20.84 -2.18 13.84
C PRO A 102 -20.38 -2.08 15.30
N ALA A 103 -19.06 -1.99 15.53
CA ALA A 103 -18.49 -1.88 16.87
C ALA A 103 -18.97 -0.62 17.61
N THR A 104 -19.04 0.51 16.91
CA THR A 104 -19.54 1.78 17.47
C THR A 104 -21.04 1.70 17.77
N ILE A 105 -21.87 1.17 16.87
CA ILE A 105 -23.32 1.00 17.07
C ILE A 105 -23.61 0.14 18.32
N VAL A 106 -22.88 -0.97 18.48
CA VAL A 106 -22.97 -1.83 19.66
C VAL A 106 -22.55 -1.06 20.93
N GLY A 107 -21.47 -0.28 20.85
CA GLY A 107 -20.97 0.53 21.95
C GLY A 107 -22.00 1.55 22.44
N PHE A 108 -22.69 2.24 21.52
CA PHE A 108 -23.77 3.16 21.87
C PHE A 108 -24.99 2.45 22.49
N SER A 109 -25.25 1.21 22.09
CA SER A 109 -26.34 0.41 22.63
C SER A 109 -26.08 -0.14 24.04
N HIS A 110 -24.93 0.12 24.69
CA HIS A 110 -24.61 -0.35 26.05
C HIS A 110 -24.89 -1.85 26.31
N GLY A 111 -24.83 -2.68 25.27
CA GLY A 111 -25.15 -4.12 25.38
C GLY A 111 -26.64 -4.45 25.57
N THR A 112 -27.57 -3.49 25.47
CA THR A 112 -29.03 -3.73 25.55
C THR A 112 -29.69 -4.00 24.19
N GLY A 113 -28.89 -4.29 23.16
CA GLY A 113 -29.39 -4.69 21.84
C GLY A 113 -29.91 -6.14 21.80
N PRO A 114 -30.69 -6.50 20.76
CA PRO A 114 -31.20 -7.86 20.56
C PRO A 114 -30.08 -8.92 20.50
N ALA A 115 -30.38 -10.16 20.91
CA ALA A 115 -29.37 -11.21 21.10
C ALA A 115 -28.48 -11.49 19.88
N TRP A 116 -29.00 -11.31 18.66
CA TRP A 116 -28.22 -11.42 17.41
C TRP A 116 -27.15 -10.32 17.27
N LEU A 117 -27.43 -9.13 17.79
CA LEU A 117 -26.55 -7.97 17.75
C LEU A 117 -25.44 -8.10 18.78
N GLN A 118 -25.74 -8.70 19.95
CA GLN A 118 -24.72 -9.07 20.93
C GLN A 118 -23.84 -10.25 20.47
N PHE A 119 -24.41 -11.21 19.74
CA PHE A 119 -23.64 -12.30 19.13
C PHE A 119 -22.66 -11.75 18.07
N LEU A 120 -23.13 -10.86 17.19
CA LEU A 120 -22.26 -10.17 16.23
C LEU A 120 -21.21 -9.32 16.94
N ALA A 121 -21.56 -8.60 17.99
CA ALA A 121 -20.62 -7.80 18.78
C ALA A 121 -19.48 -8.62 19.39
N ARG A 122 -19.81 -9.80 19.94
CA ARG A 122 -18.79 -10.72 20.45
C ARG A 122 -17.91 -11.19 19.31
N GLN A 123 -18.48 -11.68 18.22
CA GLN A 123 -17.71 -12.18 17.06
C GLN A 123 -16.85 -11.11 16.36
N LEU A 124 -17.25 -9.83 16.43
CA LEU A 124 -16.50 -8.67 15.93
C LEU A 124 -15.59 -8.02 16.98
N SER A 125 -15.50 -8.56 18.19
CA SER A 125 -14.54 -8.05 19.18
C SER A 125 -13.11 -8.39 18.77
N ASN A 126 -12.19 -7.47 19.07
CA ASN A 126 -10.77 -7.63 18.78
C ASN A 126 -10.24 -8.91 19.43
N GLY A 127 -9.50 -9.72 18.67
CA GLY A 127 -8.92 -10.98 19.15
C GLY A 127 -9.71 -12.24 18.81
N GLN A 128 -10.96 -12.12 18.34
CA GLN A 128 -11.72 -13.29 17.90
C GLN A 128 -11.39 -13.70 16.45
N PRO A 129 -11.37 -15.01 16.15
CA PRO A 129 -11.09 -15.51 14.80
C PRO A 129 -12.14 -15.05 13.78
N GLY A 130 -13.39 -14.79 14.22
CA GLY A 130 -14.45 -14.25 13.37
C GLY A 130 -14.10 -12.87 12.81
N TYR A 131 -13.64 -11.95 13.68
CA TYR A 131 -13.14 -10.64 13.26
C TYR A 131 -11.98 -10.76 12.28
N MET A 132 -11.01 -11.64 12.56
CA MET A 132 -9.82 -11.81 11.72
C MET A 132 -10.15 -12.32 10.31
N ILE A 133 -11.05 -13.31 10.21
CA ILE A 133 -11.48 -13.85 8.91
C ILE A 133 -12.25 -12.80 8.12
N LEU A 134 -13.17 -12.08 8.76
CA LEU A 134 -13.92 -11.00 8.12
C LEU A 134 -12.99 -9.87 7.67
N TYR A 135 -12.01 -9.50 8.51
CA TYR A 135 -11.02 -8.49 8.19
C TYR A 135 -10.15 -8.89 7.00
N ALA A 136 -9.66 -10.12 6.98
CA ALA A 136 -8.90 -10.67 5.85
C ALA A 136 -9.73 -10.68 4.56
N GLY A 137 -11.00 -11.12 4.63
CA GLY A 137 -11.91 -11.13 3.49
C GLY A 137 -12.17 -9.73 2.93
N LEU A 138 -12.39 -8.75 3.80
CA LEU A 138 -12.55 -7.35 3.41
C LEU A 138 -11.29 -6.76 2.79
N ILE A 139 -10.10 -7.04 3.34
CA ILE A 139 -8.82 -6.60 2.75
C ILE A 139 -8.68 -7.15 1.32
N ILE A 140 -8.93 -8.45 1.13
CA ILE A 140 -8.85 -9.07 -0.20
C ILE A 140 -9.85 -8.43 -1.16
N PHE A 141 -11.10 -8.29 -0.73
CA PHE A 141 -12.16 -7.68 -1.54
C PHE A 141 -11.80 -6.25 -1.97
N PHE A 142 -11.43 -5.39 -1.01
CA PHE A 142 -11.08 -4.00 -1.31
C PHE A 142 -9.77 -3.89 -2.11
N SER A 143 -8.84 -4.83 -1.97
CA SER A 143 -7.61 -4.84 -2.76
C SER A 143 -7.88 -5.11 -4.24
N TYR A 144 -8.77 -6.05 -4.57
CA TYR A 144 -9.21 -6.27 -5.95
C TYR A 144 -10.06 -5.12 -6.47
N PHE A 145 -11.03 -4.67 -5.68
CA PHE A 145 -11.94 -3.59 -6.07
C PHE A 145 -11.18 -2.29 -6.36
N TYR A 146 -10.29 -1.87 -5.47
CA TYR A 146 -9.56 -0.63 -5.64
C TYR A 146 -8.54 -0.69 -6.79
N THR A 147 -7.83 -1.81 -6.96
CA THR A 147 -6.93 -1.97 -8.11
C THR A 147 -7.68 -1.86 -9.44
N ALA A 148 -8.86 -2.48 -9.56
CA ALA A 148 -9.66 -2.41 -10.78
C ALA A 148 -10.19 -1.00 -11.09
N VAL A 149 -10.50 -0.21 -10.05
CA VAL A 149 -10.98 1.18 -10.21
C VAL A 149 -9.84 2.13 -10.60
N VAL A 150 -8.64 1.95 -10.04
CA VAL A 150 -7.51 2.86 -10.28
C VAL A 150 -6.76 2.54 -11.57
N PHE A 151 -6.56 1.27 -11.87
CA PHE A 151 -5.79 0.87 -13.04
C PHE A 151 -6.71 0.31 -14.11
N ASN A 152 -6.98 1.10 -15.15
CA ASN A 152 -7.71 0.65 -16.34
C ASN A 152 -6.73 0.06 -17.38
N PRO A 153 -6.72 -1.26 -17.62
CA PRO A 153 -5.80 -1.90 -18.56
C PRO A 153 -6.08 -1.51 -20.02
N GLU A 154 -7.33 -1.24 -20.38
CA GLU A 154 -7.73 -0.85 -21.73
C GLU A 154 -7.21 0.55 -22.06
N GLU A 155 -7.45 1.50 -21.16
CA GLU A 155 -6.98 2.88 -21.33
C GLU A 155 -5.44 2.94 -21.37
N THR A 156 -4.77 2.16 -20.52
CA THR A 156 -3.30 2.09 -20.51
C THR A 156 -2.75 1.50 -21.80
N ALA A 157 -3.39 0.46 -22.35
CA ALA A 157 -3.00 -0.14 -23.62
C ALA A 157 -3.24 0.81 -24.81
N ASP A 158 -4.35 1.56 -24.81
CA ASP A 158 -4.66 2.54 -25.84
C ASP A 158 -3.73 3.75 -25.77
N ASN A 159 -3.41 4.24 -24.58
CA ASN A 159 -2.40 5.28 -24.39
C ASN A 159 -1.05 4.80 -24.89
N LEU A 160 -0.65 3.58 -24.57
CA LEU A 160 0.60 2.99 -25.07
C LEU A 160 0.64 2.96 -26.61
N LYS A 161 -0.46 2.55 -27.24
CA LYS A 161 -0.62 2.56 -28.70
C LYS A 161 -0.57 3.98 -29.28
N LYS A 162 -1.22 4.96 -28.65
CA LYS A 162 -1.21 6.38 -29.07
C LYS A 162 0.20 6.98 -29.03
N TYR A 163 0.99 6.66 -28.01
CA TYR A 163 2.40 7.06 -27.91
C TYR A 163 3.35 6.23 -28.79
N GLY A 164 2.82 5.33 -29.61
CA GLY A 164 3.59 4.48 -30.52
C GLY A 164 4.39 3.38 -29.83
N GLY A 165 4.21 3.17 -28.52
CA GLY A 165 4.86 2.07 -27.80
C GLY A 165 4.11 0.76 -28.00
N PHE A 166 4.81 -0.36 -27.88
CA PHE A 166 4.21 -1.68 -27.85
C PHE A 166 4.98 -2.64 -26.95
N VAL A 167 4.27 -3.66 -26.44
CA VAL A 167 4.89 -4.76 -25.70
C VAL A 167 5.39 -5.79 -26.72
N PRO A 168 6.70 -6.14 -26.72
CA PRO A 168 7.24 -7.13 -27.66
C PRO A 168 6.48 -8.46 -27.56
N GLY A 169 6.09 -9.01 -28.72
CA GLY A 169 5.37 -10.28 -28.81
C GLY A 169 3.84 -10.19 -28.68
N ILE A 170 3.27 -9.00 -28.42
CA ILE A 170 1.82 -8.81 -28.25
C ILE A 170 1.32 -7.72 -29.21
N ARG A 171 0.25 -8.03 -29.96
CA ARG A 171 -0.35 -7.05 -30.89
C ARG A 171 -0.96 -5.87 -30.11
N PRO A 172 -0.65 -4.61 -30.44
CA PRO A 172 -1.18 -3.42 -29.74
C PRO A 172 -2.71 -3.34 -29.74
N GLY A 173 -3.29 -2.86 -28.63
CA GLY A 173 -4.74 -2.71 -28.43
C GLY A 173 -5.29 -3.78 -27.47
N ALA A 174 -6.39 -4.43 -27.85
CA ALA A 174 -7.12 -5.36 -26.99
C ALA A 174 -6.26 -6.52 -26.42
N ASN A 175 -5.28 -7.03 -27.19
CA ASN A 175 -4.41 -8.10 -26.69
C ASN A 175 -3.41 -7.59 -25.64
N THR A 176 -2.96 -6.34 -25.75
CA THR A 176 -2.13 -5.69 -24.72
C THR A 176 -2.94 -5.43 -23.45
N ALA A 177 -4.21 -5.01 -23.58
CA ALA A 177 -5.10 -4.82 -22.45
C ALA A 177 -5.32 -6.15 -21.67
N LYS A 178 -5.63 -7.25 -22.38
CA LYS A 178 -5.77 -8.59 -21.77
C LYS A 178 -4.49 -9.06 -21.07
N TYR A 179 -3.33 -8.74 -21.64
CA TYR A 179 -2.05 -9.05 -21.00
C TYR A 179 -1.86 -8.26 -19.71
N PHE A 180 -2.09 -6.94 -19.73
CA PHE A 180 -2.01 -6.12 -18.52
C PHE A 180 -3.00 -6.56 -17.45
N ASP A 181 -4.24 -6.86 -17.82
CA ASP A 181 -5.25 -7.40 -16.91
C ASP A 181 -4.76 -8.69 -16.23
N THR A 182 -4.32 -9.69 -17.01
CA THR A 182 -3.79 -10.96 -16.46
C THR A 182 -2.60 -10.74 -15.51
N VAL A 183 -1.72 -9.78 -15.85
CA VAL A 183 -0.57 -9.44 -15.01
C VAL A 183 -1.02 -8.77 -13.71
N LEU A 184 -1.94 -7.81 -13.78
CA LEU A 184 -2.47 -7.09 -12.63
C LEU A 184 -3.23 -8.01 -11.70
N THR A 185 -4.07 -8.90 -12.22
CA THR A 185 -4.80 -9.87 -11.37
C THR A 185 -3.82 -10.70 -10.56
N ARG A 186 -2.79 -11.28 -11.20
CA ARG A 186 -1.78 -12.11 -10.51
C ARG A 186 -0.94 -11.32 -9.50
N LEU A 187 -0.56 -10.09 -9.84
CA LEU A 187 0.16 -9.21 -8.91
C LEU A 187 -0.73 -8.85 -7.72
N THR A 188 -1.99 -8.54 -7.96
CA THR A 188 -2.98 -8.21 -6.92
C THR A 188 -3.27 -9.41 -6.02
N THR A 189 -3.28 -10.64 -6.54
CA THR A 189 -3.40 -11.84 -5.69
C THR A 189 -2.28 -11.95 -4.68
N ILE A 190 -1.03 -11.73 -5.12
CA ILE A 190 0.15 -11.72 -4.25
C ILE A 190 0.09 -10.51 -3.31
N GLY A 191 -0.34 -9.36 -3.82
CA GLY A 191 -0.57 -8.10 -3.11
C GLY A 191 -1.51 -8.27 -1.92
N ALA A 192 -2.73 -8.73 -2.18
CA ALA A 192 -3.74 -8.99 -1.18
C ALA A 192 -3.26 -10.01 -0.14
N GLY A 193 -2.57 -11.08 -0.59
CA GLY A 193 -2.01 -12.10 0.31
C GLY A 193 -1.03 -11.52 1.32
N TYR A 194 -0.07 -10.69 0.90
CA TYR A 194 0.87 -10.10 1.85
C TYR A 194 0.21 -9.04 2.74
N LEU A 195 -0.72 -8.24 2.22
CA LEU A 195 -1.46 -7.25 3.03
C LEU A 195 -2.19 -7.93 4.19
N VAL A 196 -2.87 -9.05 3.90
CA VAL A 196 -3.55 -9.86 4.92
C VAL A 196 -2.57 -10.39 5.95
N ILE A 197 -1.45 -10.96 5.53
CA ILE A 197 -0.42 -11.52 6.44
C ILE A 197 0.14 -10.43 7.36
N VAL A 198 0.51 -9.28 6.80
CA VAL A 198 1.08 -8.14 7.54
C VAL A 198 0.08 -7.56 8.53
N CYS A 199 -1.20 -7.48 8.16
CA CYS A 199 -2.25 -6.99 9.06
C CYS A 199 -2.59 -8.01 10.16
N LEU A 200 -2.65 -9.30 9.84
CA LEU A 200 -3.05 -10.36 10.77
C LEU A 200 -1.97 -10.70 11.80
N ILE A 201 -0.68 -10.73 11.43
CA ILE A 201 0.39 -11.16 12.34
C ILE A 201 0.42 -10.34 13.64
N PRO A 202 0.49 -8.99 13.60
CA PRO A 202 0.50 -8.20 14.82
C PRO A 202 -0.85 -8.26 15.53
N GLN A 203 -1.95 -8.33 14.78
CA GLN A 203 -3.30 -8.36 15.34
C GLN A 203 -3.59 -9.65 16.13
N PHE A 204 -3.04 -10.78 15.68
CA PHE A 204 -3.10 -12.05 16.41
C PHE A 204 -2.33 -11.98 17.73
N LEU A 205 -1.13 -11.40 17.72
CA LEU A 205 -0.33 -11.22 18.93
C LEU A 205 -1.02 -10.27 19.92
N ILE A 206 -1.53 -9.13 19.46
CA ILE A 206 -2.22 -8.18 20.32
C ILE A 206 -3.49 -8.79 20.95
N GLY A 207 -4.24 -9.59 20.18
CA GLY A 207 -5.46 -10.24 20.66
C GLY A 207 -5.24 -11.33 21.72
N GLN A 208 -4.05 -11.94 21.78
CA GLN A 208 -3.73 -12.98 22.78
C GLN A 208 -3.24 -12.40 24.11
N PHE A 209 -2.63 -11.21 24.08
CA PHE A 209 -1.99 -10.59 25.25
C PHE A 209 -2.74 -9.36 25.78
N ASP A 210 -3.93 -9.08 25.24
CA ASP A 210 -4.86 -8.01 25.64
C ASP A 210 -4.19 -6.63 25.85
N LEU A 211 -3.21 -6.31 24.98
CA LEU A 211 -2.55 -5.01 25.04
C LEU A 211 -3.51 -3.96 24.47
N ALA A 212 -4.15 -3.18 25.36
CA ALA A 212 -4.92 -2.00 24.96
C ALA A 212 -4.09 -0.98 24.14
N ALA A 213 -2.77 -0.92 24.37
CA ALA A 213 -1.82 -0.12 23.59
C ALA A 213 -1.52 -0.71 22.18
N GLY A 214 -1.96 -1.94 21.91
CA GLY A 214 -1.66 -2.67 20.68
C GLY A 214 -2.31 -2.08 19.43
N TYR A 215 -3.41 -1.33 19.54
CA TYR A 215 -4.06 -0.73 18.36
C TYR A 215 -3.11 0.16 17.53
N TYR A 216 -2.27 0.96 18.21
CA TYR A 216 -1.28 1.82 17.55
C TYR A 216 -0.09 1.04 16.97
N PHE A 217 0.22 -0.13 17.52
CA PHE A 217 1.18 -1.08 16.96
C PHE A 217 0.53 -2.15 16.06
N GLY A 218 -0.74 -1.96 15.66
CA GLY A 218 -1.42 -2.88 14.76
C GLY A 218 -0.72 -2.96 13.41
N GLY A 219 -0.88 -4.09 12.72
CA GLY A 219 -0.27 -4.31 11.40
C GLY A 219 -0.68 -3.24 10.40
N THR A 220 -1.91 -2.75 10.49
CA THR A 220 -2.45 -1.66 9.66
C THR A 220 -1.78 -0.32 9.93
N SER A 221 -1.55 0.01 11.20
CA SER A 221 -0.87 1.25 11.61
C SER A 221 0.57 1.27 11.11
N LEU A 222 1.29 0.16 11.23
CA LEU A 222 2.65 0.01 10.70
C LEU A 222 2.67 0.15 9.16
N LEU A 223 1.71 -0.48 8.48
CA LEU A 223 1.57 -0.42 7.03
C LEU A 223 1.36 1.02 6.54
N ILE A 224 0.47 1.77 7.21
CA ILE A 224 0.21 3.19 6.90
C ILE A 224 1.46 4.04 7.08
N VAL A 225 2.19 3.85 8.19
CA VAL A 225 3.41 4.62 8.46
C VAL A 225 4.45 4.39 7.36
N VAL A 226 4.69 3.14 6.97
CA VAL A 226 5.69 2.82 5.94
C VAL A 226 5.28 3.34 4.57
N SER A 227 4.04 3.08 4.14
CA SER A 227 3.61 3.44 2.80
C SER A 227 3.53 4.95 2.58
N VAL A 228 2.97 5.69 3.55
CA VAL A 228 2.77 7.14 3.42
C VAL A 228 4.12 7.83 3.44
N THR A 229 5.07 7.33 4.25
CA THR A 229 6.45 7.82 4.23
C THR A 229 7.10 7.58 2.86
N MET A 230 6.97 6.37 2.29
CA MET A 230 7.51 6.05 0.97
C MET A 230 6.88 6.89 -0.14
N ASP A 231 5.56 7.10 -0.13
CA ASP A 231 4.86 7.94 -1.09
C ASP A 231 5.28 9.40 -0.97
N THR A 232 5.43 9.92 0.26
CA THR A 232 5.89 11.29 0.51
C THR A 232 7.31 11.50 0.00
N VAL A 233 8.22 10.56 0.26
CA VAL A 233 9.59 10.60 -0.25
C VAL A 233 9.61 10.56 -1.78
N ALA A 234 8.80 9.69 -2.39
CA ALA A 234 8.71 9.59 -3.85
C ALA A 234 8.15 10.87 -4.50
N GLN A 235 7.17 11.52 -3.88
CA GLN A 235 6.63 12.82 -4.33
C GLN A 235 7.66 13.94 -4.20
N ILE A 236 8.43 13.97 -3.11
CA ILE A 236 9.52 14.94 -2.94
C ILE A 236 10.58 14.73 -4.03
N GLN A 237 11.00 13.49 -4.28
CA GLN A 237 11.97 13.17 -5.33
C GLN A 237 11.49 13.57 -6.72
N SER A 238 10.22 13.33 -7.05
CA SER A 238 9.67 13.69 -8.36
C SER A 238 9.62 15.22 -8.57
N HIS A 239 9.28 15.99 -7.54
CA HIS A 239 9.33 17.45 -7.58
C HIS A 239 10.77 17.99 -7.68
N LEU A 240 11.73 17.41 -6.96
CA LEU A 240 13.13 17.80 -7.06
C LEU A 240 13.71 17.53 -8.46
N LEU A 241 13.40 16.37 -9.05
CA LEU A 241 13.81 16.05 -10.41
C LEU A 241 13.25 17.05 -11.43
N ALA A 242 11.96 17.41 -11.31
CA ALA A 242 11.33 18.39 -12.19
C ALA A 242 12.05 19.76 -12.15
N HIS A 243 12.44 20.23 -10.97
CA HIS A 243 13.19 21.49 -10.82
C HIS A 243 14.60 21.42 -11.43
N GLN A 244 15.28 20.28 -11.36
CA GLN A 244 16.59 20.09 -11.98
C GLN A 244 16.52 20.14 -13.53
N TYR A 245 15.40 19.71 -14.13
CA TYR A 245 15.18 19.82 -15.57
C TYR A 245 14.99 21.26 -16.05
N GLU A 246 14.29 22.11 -15.28
CA GLU A 246 14.14 23.55 -15.64
C GLU A 246 15.50 24.28 -15.68
N GLY A 247 16.40 23.96 -14.77
CA GLY A 247 17.76 24.53 -14.72
C GLY A 247 18.61 24.20 -15.96
N LEU A 248 18.46 23.00 -16.51
CA LEU A 248 19.16 22.55 -17.73
C LEU A 248 18.59 23.20 -19.00
N ILE A 249 17.26 23.36 -19.09
CA ILE A 249 16.60 23.99 -20.25
C ILE A 249 16.91 25.49 -20.31
N ARG A 250 16.97 26.18 -19.16
CA ARG A 250 17.29 27.63 -19.11
C ARG A 250 18.74 27.92 -19.53
N LYS A 251 19.68 27.00 -19.27
CA LYS A 251 21.10 27.11 -19.69
C LYS A 251 21.30 26.87 -21.20
N GLY A 252 20.40 26.15 -21.86
CA GLY A 252 20.45 25.88 -23.30
C GLY A 252 19.98 27.04 -24.21
N ARG A 253 19.17 27.97 -23.69
CA ARG A 253 18.62 29.11 -24.46
C ARG A 253 19.58 30.30 -24.64
N GLY A 254 20.77 30.26 -24.05
CA GLY A 254 21.72 31.39 -24.04
C GLY A 254 22.69 31.50 -25.22
N ARG A 255 22.52 30.73 -26.31
CA ARG A 255 23.52 30.71 -27.39
C ARG A 255 22.95 30.63 -28.81
N THR A 256 21.87 31.36 -29.09
CA THR A 256 21.53 31.73 -30.47
C THR A 256 22.34 32.98 -30.81
N ARG A 257 23.58 32.78 -31.25
CA ARG A 257 24.44 33.84 -31.74
C ARG A 257 24.09 34.05 -33.22
N THR A 258 23.32 35.09 -33.50
CA THR A 258 23.16 35.68 -34.84
C THR A 258 24.53 36.04 -35.39
N ARG A 259 24.89 35.45 -36.53
CA ARG A 259 25.74 36.04 -37.57
C ARG A 259 25.33 35.44 -38.90
#